data_AF-J9VXT7-F1
#
_entry.id   AF-J9VXT7-F1
#
_cell.length_a   1.000
_cell.length_b   1.000
_cell.length_c   1.000
_cell.angle_alpha   90.00
_cell.angle_beta   90.00
_cell.angle_gamma   90.00
#
_symmetry.space_group_name_H-M   'P 1'
#
loop_
_entity.id
_entity.type
_entity.pdbx_description
1 polymer ?
#
loop_
_entity_poly.entity_id
_entity_poly.type
_entity_poly.pdbx_seq_one_letter_code
_entity_poly.pdbx_strand_id
1 'polypeptide(L)'
;MGTGKQHSKFAMGILILGVFMSALDNGIIASALSSINYSLHISEVQGTWGITLYTLGMAIATPIIGKLADKFGRRKLFLIEIAIFELGSLLVALSPT
;
A
#
# COMPACT_ATOMS: atom_id res chain seq x y z
N MET A 1 -2.98 38.93 4.75
CA MET A 1 -3.88 37.97 4.07
C MET A 1 -3.04 37.11 3.12
N GLY A 2 -2.37 36.05 3.60
CA GLY A 2 -1.36 35.36 2.76
C GLY A 2 -0.76 34.04 3.28
N THR A 3 -1.05 33.60 4.50
CA THR A 3 -0.40 32.42 5.12
C THR A 3 -1.16 31.09 4.92
N GLY A 4 -2.28 31.08 4.17
CA GLY A 4 -3.12 29.88 3.98
C GLY A 4 -2.76 28.98 2.79
N LYS A 5 -1.88 29.42 1.86
CA LYS A 5 -1.63 28.70 0.60
C LYS A 5 -0.52 27.64 0.67
N GLN A 6 0.40 27.75 1.63
CA GLN A 6 1.59 26.87 1.69
C GLN A 6 1.28 25.50 2.32
N HIS A 7 0.40 25.45 3.34
CA HIS A 7 -0.06 24.19 3.94
C HIS A 7 -0.89 23.33 2.99
N SER A 8 -1.68 23.94 2.09
CA SER A 8 -2.49 23.21 1.11
C SER A 8 -1.65 22.50 0.05
N LYS A 9 -0.55 23.12 -0.43
CA LYS A 9 0.37 22.48 -1.38
C LYS A 9 1.08 21.28 -0.79
N PHE A 10 1.51 21.39 0.48
CA PHE A 10 2.14 20.28 1.18
C PHE A 10 1.16 19.13 1.42
N ALA A 11 -0.08 19.44 1.84
CA ALA A 11 -1.14 18.44 1.97
C ALA A 11 -1.48 17.76 0.63
N MET A 12 -1.50 18.51 -0.48
CA MET A 12 -1.68 17.93 -1.82
C MET A 12 -0.52 17.00 -2.20
N GLY A 13 0.72 17.39 -1.96
CA GLY A 13 1.89 16.53 -2.22
C GLY A 13 1.80 15.21 -1.46
N ILE A 14 1.38 15.28 -0.19
CA ILE A 14 1.15 14.11 0.64
C ILE A 14 0.04 13.21 0.07
N LEU A 15 -1.09 13.78 -0.38
CA LEU A 15 -2.17 13.00 -0.98
C LEU A 15 -1.74 12.33 -2.30
N ILE A 16 -0.98 13.03 -3.13
CA ILE A 16 -0.44 12.48 -4.39
C ILE A 16 0.51 11.30 -4.09
N LEU A 17 1.36 11.44 -3.07
CA LEU A 17 2.21 10.33 -2.62
C LEU A 17 1.39 9.13 -2.15
N GLY A 18 0.28 9.36 -1.43
CA GLY A 18 -0.64 8.29 -1.05
C GLY A 18 -1.26 7.55 -2.24
N VAL A 19 -1.70 8.29 -3.26
CA VAL A 19 -2.22 7.69 -4.51
C VAL A 19 -1.13 6.92 -5.24
N PHE A 20 0.09 7.46 -5.31
CA PHE A 20 1.23 6.78 -5.89
C PHE A 20 1.56 5.47 -5.15
N MET A 21 1.55 5.47 -3.82
CA MET A 21 1.73 4.26 -3.02
C MET A 21 0.64 3.21 -3.30
N SER A 22 -0.62 3.63 -3.47
CA SER A 22 -1.69 2.71 -3.84
C SER A 22 -1.49 2.05 -5.22
N ALA A 23 -0.91 2.79 -6.17
CA ALA A 23 -0.54 2.25 -7.47
C ALA A 23 0.62 1.25 -7.36
N LEU A 24 1.60 1.50 -6.48
CA LEU A 24 2.69 0.57 -6.21
C LEU A 24 2.20 -0.75 -5.62
N ASP A 25 1.25 -0.73 -4.69
CA ASP A 25 0.73 -1.95 -4.03
C ASP A 25 0.19 -2.98 -5.06
N ASN A 26 -0.55 -2.49 -6.06
CA ASN A 26 -1.05 -3.33 -7.15
C ASN A 26 0.08 -3.89 -8.04
N GLY A 27 1.13 -3.08 -8.30
CA GLY A 27 2.28 -3.52 -9.09
C GLY A 27 3.17 -4.54 -8.37
N ILE A 28 3.32 -4.39 -7.05
CA ILE A 28 4.12 -5.29 -6.21
C ILE A 28 3.53 -6.69 -6.25
N ILE A 29 2.22 -6.85 -6.10
CA ILE A 29 1.62 -8.19 -6.08
C ILE A 29 1.73 -8.87 -7.44
N ALA A 30 1.50 -8.15 -8.53
CA ALA A 30 1.64 -8.73 -9.86
C ALA A 30 3.06 -9.26 -10.12
N SER A 31 4.09 -8.49 -9.73
CA SER A 31 5.50 -8.88 -9.91
C SER A 31 5.97 -9.94 -8.90
N ALA A 32 5.58 -9.81 -7.63
CA ALA A 32 5.94 -10.74 -6.57
C ALA A 32 5.28 -12.11 -6.77
N LEU A 33 4.04 -12.16 -7.25
CA LEU A 33 3.32 -13.41 -7.48
C LEU A 33 4.04 -14.29 -8.51
N SER A 34 4.60 -13.70 -9.57
CA SER A 34 5.43 -14.43 -10.54
C SER A 34 6.64 -15.07 -9.88
N SER A 35 7.36 -14.31 -9.05
CA SER A 35 8.54 -14.79 -8.31
C SER A 35 8.19 -15.88 -7.29
N ILE A 36 7.08 -15.72 -6.56
CA ILE A 36 6.57 -16.70 -5.61
C ILE A 36 6.18 -18.00 -6.32
N ASN A 37 5.42 -17.91 -7.42
CA ASN A 37 5.01 -19.10 -8.19
C ASN A 37 6.21 -19.85 -8.74
N TYR A 38 7.22 -19.12 -9.25
CA TYR A 38 8.48 -19.71 -9.71
C TYR A 38 9.20 -20.44 -8.57
N SER A 39 9.33 -19.80 -7.41
CA SER A 39 10.01 -20.36 -6.23
C SER A 39 9.30 -21.60 -5.68
N LEU A 40 7.95 -21.62 -5.75
CA LEU A 40 7.12 -22.71 -5.25
C LEU A 40 6.79 -23.78 -6.31
N HIS A 41 7.31 -23.65 -7.54
CA HIS A 41 7.03 -24.55 -8.66
C HIS A 41 5.52 -24.69 -8.98
N ILE A 42 4.76 -23.61 -8.77
CA ILE A 42 3.31 -23.56 -9.04
C ILE A 42 3.09 -23.08 -10.48
N SER A 43 2.17 -23.72 -11.21
CA SER A 43 1.79 -23.26 -12.55
C SER A 43 1.13 -21.88 -12.50
N GLU A 44 1.38 -21.02 -13.49
CA GLU A 44 0.82 -19.65 -13.50
C GLU A 44 -0.72 -19.63 -13.43
N VAL A 45 -1.36 -20.64 -14.04
CA VAL A 45 -2.82 -20.81 -14.00
C VAL A 45 -3.33 -21.05 -12.58
N GLN A 46 -2.63 -21.87 -11.79
CA GLN A 46 -2.95 -22.08 -10.37
C GLN A 46 -2.58 -20.86 -9.53
N GLY A 47 -1.45 -20.22 -9.84
CA GLY A 47 -0.97 -19.02 -9.17
C GLY A 47 -1.89 -17.81 -9.31
N THR A 48 -2.71 -17.74 -10.38
CA THR A 48 -3.64 -16.64 -10.63
C THR A 48 -4.66 -16.46 -9.50
N TRP A 49 -5.01 -17.53 -8.78
CA TRP A 49 -5.87 -17.46 -7.59
C TRP A 49 -5.31 -16.56 -6.48
N GLY A 50 -3.98 -16.32 -6.45
CA GLY A 50 -3.36 -15.36 -5.55
C GLY A 50 -3.91 -13.93 -5.72
N ILE A 51 -4.15 -13.49 -6.96
CA ILE A 51 -4.73 -12.16 -7.25
C ILE A 51 -6.18 -12.10 -6.76
N THR A 52 -6.94 -13.17 -6.98
CA THR A 52 -8.32 -13.28 -6.50
C THR A 52 -8.39 -13.18 -4.97
N LEU A 53 -7.54 -13.92 -4.27
CA LEU A 53 -7.46 -13.89 -2.80
C LEU A 53 -7.04 -12.51 -2.29
N TYR A 54 -6.05 -11.88 -2.93
CA TYR A 54 -5.66 -10.51 -2.59
C TYR A 54 -6.83 -9.53 -2.75
N THR A 55 -7.52 -9.58 -3.88
CA THR A 55 -8.67 -8.70 -4.16
C THR A 55 -9.79 -8.90 -3.15
N LEU A 56 -10.08 -10.15 -2.77
CA LEU A 56 -11.06 -10.48 -1.74
C LEU A 56 -10.63 -9.94 -0.36
N GLY A 57 -9.35 -10.11 -0.01
CA GLY A 57 -8.77 -9.56 1.22
C GLY A 57 -8.92 -8.04 1.27
N MET A 58 -8.62 -7.34 0.17
CA MET A 58 -8.80 -5.90 0.04
C MET A 58 -10.26 -5.48 0.20
N ALA A 59 -11.20 -6.21 -0.39
CA ALA A 59 -12.63 -5.94 -0.26
C ALA A 59 -13.11 -6.04 1.20
N ILE A 60 -12.56 -6.98 1.96
CA ILE A 60 -12.86 -7.15 3.40
C ILE A 60 -12.14 -6.09 4.24
N ALA A 61 -10.89 -5.77 3.92
CA ALA A 61 -10.06 -4.83 4.68
C ALA A 61 -10.55 -3.38 4.53
N THR A 62 -11.01 -2.98 3.34
CA THR A 62 -11.47 -1.60 3.06
C THR A 62 -12.47 -1.06 4.07
N PRO A 63 -13.60 -1.74 4.39
CA PRO A 63 -14.55 -1.25 5.40
C PRO A 63 -13.96 -1.25 6.82
N ILE A 64 -13.06 -2.18 7.15
CA ILE A 64 -12.39 -2.24 8.45
C ILE A 64 -11.51 -1.00 8.64
N ILE A 65 -10.66 -0.71 7.65
CA ILE A 65 -9.79 0.45 7.63
C ILE A 65 -10.61 1.75 7.60
N GLY A 66 -11.70 1.81 6.84
CA GLY A 66 -12.63 2.95 6.85
C GLY A 66 -13.19 3.24 8.24
N LYS A 67 -13.68 2.20 8.94
CA LYS A 67 -14.16 2.34 10.33
C LYS A 67 -13.04 2.75 11.29
N LEU A 68 -11.82 2.26 11.08
CA LEU A 68 -10.65 2.64 11.85
C LEU A 68 -10.27 4.11 11.62
N ALA A 69 -10.33 4.58 10.37
CA ALA A 69 -10.07 5.96 9.96
C ALA A 69 -11.07 6.93 10.59
N ASP A 70 -12.35 6.54 10.66
CA ASP A 70 -13.39 7.35 11.31
C ASP A 70 -13.21 7.40 12.83
N LYS A 71 -12.75 6.30 13.46
CA LYS A 71 -12.54 6.24 14.91
C LYS A 71 -11.28 6.97 15.38
N PHE A 72 -10.14 6.76 14.70
CA PHE A 72 -8.83 7.27 15.13
C PHE A 72 -8.40 8.55 14.40
N GLY A 73 -9.15 8.95 13.36
CA GLY A 73 -8.87 10.10 12.54
C GLY A 73 -8.00 9.76 11.32
N ARG A 74 -8.50 10.14 10.14
CA ARG A 74 -7.90 9.88 8.82
C ARG A 74 -6.42 10.28 8.72
N ARG A 75 -6.05 11.42 9.32
CA ARG A 75 -4.67 11.93 9.30
C ARG A 75 -3.69 11.01 10.03
N LYS A 76 -4.08 10.42 11.17
CA LYS A 76 -3.20 9.53 11.94
C LYS A 76 -3.01 8.21 11.20
N LEU A 77 -4.08 7.66 10.64
CA LEU A 77 -4.00 6.42 9.86
C LEU A 77 -3.07 6.58 8.67
N PHE A 78 -3.23 7.66 7.92
CA PHE A 78 -2.40 7.96 6.75
C PHE A 78 -0.90 8.11 7.10
N LEU A 79 -0.57 8.72 8.24
CA LEU A 79 0.82 8.80 8.71
C LEU A 79 1.38 7.43 9.14
N ILE A 80 0.55 6.56 9.71
CA ILE A 80 0.94 5.19 10.07
C ILE A 80 1.24 4.38 8.81
N GLU A 81 0.41 4.49 7.76
CA GLU A 81 0.64 3.83 6.47
C GLU A 81 1.98 4.22 5.86
N ILE A 82 2.30 5.53 5.84
CA ILE A 82 3.60 6.02 5.37
C ILE A 82 4.74 5.43 6.20
N ALA A 83 4.63 5.46 7.53
CA ALA A 83 5.69 4.95 8.41
C ALA A 83 5.94 3.45 8.19
N ILE A 84 4.88 2.65 8.03
CA ILE A 84 4.99 1.22 7.73
C ILE A 84 5.67 1.01 6.37
N PHE A 85 5.28 1.79 5.36
CA PHE A 85 5.87 1.70 4.03
C PHE A 85 7.36 2.06 4.03
N GLU A 86 7.75 3.14 4.71
CA GLU A 86 9.15 3.56 4.84
C GLU A 86 9.97 2.48 5.54
N LEU A 87 9.45 1.90 6.63
CA LEU A 87 10.12 0.82 7.34
C LEU A 87 10.27 -0.44 6.47
N GLY A 88 9.21 -0.83 5.76
CA GLY A 88 9.26 -1.96 4.83
C GLY A 88 10.29 -1.75 3.72
N SER A 89 10.30 -0.56 3.11
CA SER A 89 11.27 -0.19 2.08
C SER A 89 12.70 -0.20 2.62
N LEU A 90 12.90 0.29 3.84
CA LEU A 90 14.21 0.28 4.51
C LEU A 90 14.68 -1.14 4.76
N LEU A 91 13.80 -2.03 5.22
CA LEU A 91 14.10 -3.45 5.45
C LEU A 91 14.48 -4.16 4.15
N VAL A 92 13.77 -3.89 3.05
CA VAL A 92 14.14 -4.42 1.72
C VAL A 92 15.48 -3.87 1.26
N ALA A 93 15.72 -2.56 1.43
CA ALA A 93 16.99 -1.93 1.06
C ALA A 93 18.18 -2.46 1.87
N LEU A 94 17.94 -2.90 3.11
CA LEU A 94 18.94 -3.50 4.00
C LEU A 94 18.99 -5.04 3.90
N SER A 95 18.15 -5.64 3.05
CA SER A 95 18.14 -7.09 2.86
C SER A 95 19.52 -7.55 2.35
N PRO A 96 20.18 -8.51 3.01
CA PRO A 96 21.49 -9.02 2.58
C PRO A 96 21.48 -9.78 1.25
N THR A 97 20.29 -10.05 0.68
CA THR A 97 20.06 -10.87 -0.52
C THR A 97 18.81 -10.43 -1.24
#